data_AF-A0A959HEW4-F1
#
_entry.id   AF-A0A959HEW4-F1
#
_cell.length_a   1.000
_cell.length_b   1.000
_cell.length_c   1.000
_cell.angle_alpha   90.00
_cell.angle_beta   90.00
_cell.angle_gamma   90.00
#
_symmetry.space_group_name_H-M   'P 1'
#
loop_
_entity.id
_entity.type
_entity.pdbx_description
1 polymer ?
#
loop_
_entity_poly.entity_id
_entity_poly.type
_entity_poly.pdbx_seq_one_letter_code
_entity_poly.pdbx_strand_id
1 'polypeptide(L)'
;KELIREITYGVSLGGGIEFPFSELAGALIEFTINPDFSYQYEQPSATVFVNNQFFTGNVNIPERKIRNLTFELTVGFRFLNKIEYID
;
A
#
# COMPACT_ATOMS: atom_id res chain seq x y z
N LYS A 1 -5.53 -12.03 -22.10
CA LYS A 1 -5.00 -11.97 -20.72
C LYS A 1 -5.11 -10.52 -20.31
N GLU A 2 -5.85 -10.23 -19.25
CA GLU A 2 -5.98 -8.86 -18.76
C GLU A 2 -4.65 -8.42 -18.15
N LEU A 3 -4.17 -7.23 -18.51
CA LEU A 3 -2.86 -6.71 -18.07
C LEU A 3 -2.93 -6.15 -16.64
N ILE A 4 -4.15 -5.88 -16.16
CA ILE A 4 -4.44 -5.36 -14.83
C ILE A 4 -4.98 -6.51 -13.99
N ARG A 5 -4.55 -6.56 -12.73
CA ARG A 5 -5.12 -7.46 -11.74
C ARG A 5 -6.04 -6.65 -10.83
N GLU A 6 -7.33 -6.99 -10.85
CA GLU A 6 -8.35 -6.32 -10.03
C GLU A 6 -8.24 -6.65 -8.55
N ILE A 7 -7.85 -7.89 -8.21
CA ILE A 7 -7.68 -8.35 -6.82
C ILE A 7 -6.20 -8.59 -6.54
N THR A 8 -5.61 -7.76 -5.70
CA THR A 8 -4.24 -7.92 -5.19
C THR A 8 -4.22 -8.56 -3.81
N TYR A 9 -3.09 -9.13 -3.44
CA TYR A 9 -2.86 -9.67 -2.10
C TYR A 9 -1.44 -9.37 -1.65
N GLY A 10 -1.30 -9.25 -0.33
CA GLY A 10 -0.06 -8.91 0.34
C GLY A 10 -0.16 -9.28 1.81
N VAL A 11 0.83 -8.83 2.56
CA VAL A 11 0.85 -8.93 4.01
C VAL A 11 1.10 -7.54 4.59
N SER A 12 0.62 -7.32 5.79
CA SER A 12 0.86 -6.11 6.56
C SER A 12 1.61 -6.49 7.82
N LEU A 13 2.74 -5.85 8.07
CA LEU A 13 3.47 -5.97 9.32
C LEU A 13 3.60 -4.58 9.93
N GLY A 14 3.20 -4.45 11.18
CA GLY A 14 3.26 -3.18 11.90
C GLY A 14 3.63 -3.35 13.35
N GLY A 15 4.17 -2.28 13.92
CA GLY A 15 4.51 -2.19 15.33
C GLY A 15 4.48 -0.74 15.78
N GLY A 16 4.13 -0.52 17.04
CA GLY A 16 4.03 0.80 17.61
C GLY A 16 4.41 0.86 19.08
N ILE A 17 4.53 2.08 19.56
CA ILE A 17 4.77 2.40 20.95
C ILE A 17 3.64 3.29 21.47
N GLU A 18 3.16 2.96 22.67
CA GLU A 18 2.18 3.75 23.39
C GLU A 18 2.87 4.58 24.49
N PHE A 19 2.50 5.85 24.57
CA PHE A 19 2.96 6.81 25.57
C PHE A 19 1.78 7.19 26.47
N PRO A 20 1.60 6.54 27.63
CA PRO A 20 0.57 6.96 28.58
C PRO A 20 0.98 8.26 29.26
N PHE A 21 0.12 9.29 29.19
CA PHE A 21 0.32 10.56 29.88
C PHE A 21 -0.36 10.58 31.26
N SER A 22 -1.52 9.94 31.36
CA SER A 22 -2.30 9.78 32.60
C SER A 22 -3.16 8.51 32.52
N GLU A 23 -3.91 8.19 33.58
CA GLU A 23 -4.91 7.11 33.57
C GLU A 23 -5.99 7.29 32.49
N LEU A 24 -6.21 8.53 32.04
CA LEU A 24 -7.30 8.91 31.13
C LEU A 24 -6.82 9.32 29.74
N ALA A 25 -5.51 9.48 29.53
CA ALA A 25 -4.98 9.98 28.27
C ALA A 25 -3.60 9.39 27.93
N GLY A 26 -3.38 9.11 26.65
CA GLY A 26 -2.09 8.71 26.09
C GLY A 26 -1.96 9.07 24.62
N ALA A 27 -0.76 8.91 24.07
CA ALA A 27 -0.48 8.96 22.64
C ALA A 27 0.00 7.61 22.13
N LEU A 28 -0.12 7.37 20.84
CA LEU A 28 0.42 6.20 20.16
C LEU A 28 1.15 6.63 18.89
N ILE A 29 2.24 5.95 18.61
CA ILE A 29 2.95 6.04 17.34
C ILE A 29 3.07 4.63 16.79
N GLU A 30 2.49 4.38 15.63
CA GLU A 30 2.53 3.09 14.94
C GLU A 30 3.17 3.25 13.58
N PHE A 31 4.00 2.29 13.21
CA PHE A 31 4.60 2.18 11.89
C PHE A 31 4.18 0.87 11.25
N THR A 32 3.70 0.93 10.02
CA THR A 32 3.28 -0.26 9.26
C THR A 32 3.98 -0.32 7.90
N ILE A 33 4.31 -1.53 7.47
CA ILE A 33 4.87 -1.85 6.17
C ILE A 33 3.90 -2.82 5.49
N ASN A 34 3.48 -2.48 4.28
CA ASN A 34 2.48 -3.22 3.52
C ASN A 34 3.03 -3.60 2.13
N PRO A 35 3.77 -4.72 2.00
CA PRO A 35 4.20 -5.25 0.72
C PRO A 35 3.10 -6.04 -0.02
N ASP A 36 2.87 -5.70 -1.29
CA ASP A 36 2.06 -6.52 -2.20
C ASP A 36 2.91 -7.66 -2.81
N PHE A 37 2.37 -8.88 -2.78
CA PHE A 37 2.99 -10.04 -3.42
C PHE A 37 2.53 -10.22 -4.87
N SER A 38 1.32 -9.77 -5.19
CA SER A 38 0.80 -9.75 -6.55
C SER A 38 1.22 -8.50 -7.33
N TYR A 39 1.41 -8.64 -8.64
CA TYR A 39 1.50 -7.47 -9.52
C TYR A 39 0.10 -6.90 -9.77
N GLN A 40 -0.04 -5.57 -9.60
CA GLN A 40 -1.23 -4.83 -9.98
C GLN A 40 -1.32 -4.67 -11.50
N TYR A 41 -0.16 -4.59 -12.15
CA TYR A 41 -0.04 -4.52 -13.61
C TYR A 41 1.11 -5.39 -14.11
N GLU A 42 0.82 -6.21 -15.10
CA GLU A 42 1.81 -7.04 -15.79
C GLU A 42 1.61 -6.93 -17.30
N GLN A 43 2.51 -6.20 -17.95
CA GLN A 43 2.62 -6.14 -19.40
C GLN A 43 3.85 -6.91 -19.85
N PRO A 44 3.69 -8.02 -20.58
CA PRO A 44 4.81 -8.71 -21.20
C PRO A 44 5.42 -7.84 -22.31
N SER A 45 6.71 -8.04 -22.60
CA SER A 45 7.35 -7.36 -23.72
C SER A 45 6.70 -7.76 -25.04
N ALA A 46 6.43 -6.79 -25.91
CA ALA A 46 5.82 -7.04 -27.21
C ALA A 46 6.45 -6.16 -28.28
N THR A 47 6.74 -6.75 -29.44
CA THR A 47 7.08 -5.98 -30.65
C THR A 47 5.80 -5.79 -31.45
N VAL A 48 5.39 -4.55 -31.65
CA VAL A 48 4.18 -4.20 -32.40
C VAL A 48 4.59 -3.45 -33.66
N PHE A 49 4.10 -3.91 -34.81
CA PHE A 49 4.26 -3.17 -36.06
C PHE A 49 3.27 -2.00 -36.08
N VAL A 50 3.78 -0.79 -36.17
CA VAL A 50 2.97 0.43 -36.27
C VAL A 50 3.10 0.97 -37.68
N ASN A 51 1.96 1.26 -38.32
CA ASN A 51 1.90 1.96 -39.59
C ASN A 51 0.88 3.09 -39.50
N ASN A 52 1.34 4.31 -39.25
CA ASN A 52 0.52 5.51 -39.22
C ASN A 52 1.18 6.64 -40.03
N GLN A 53 0.51 7.79 -40.16
CA GLN A 53 0.98 8.93 -40.97
C GLN A 53 2.29 9.58 -40.46
N PHE A 54 2.73 9.24 -39.24
CA PHE A 54 3.88 9.84 -38.57
C PHE A 54 5.05 8.85 -38.39
N PHE A 55 4.80 7.54 -38.49
CA PHE A 55 5.78 6.49 -38.27
C PHE A 55 5.33 5.15 -38.87
N THR A 56 6.25 4.49 -39.58
CA THR A 56 6.08 3.12 -40.07
C THR A 56 7.30 2.28 -39.65
N GLY A 57 7.08 1.28 -38.80
CA GLY A 57 8.14 0.40 -38.31
C GLY A 57 7.73 -0.43 -37.10
N ASN A 58 8.65 -1.28 -36.65
CA ASN A 58 8.48 -2.07 -35.43
C ASN A 58 8.79 -1.22 -34.20
N VAL A 59 7.85 -1.18 -33.25
CA VAL A 59 8.03 -0.57 -31.94
C VAL A 59 8.14 -1.68 -30.90
N ASN A 60 9.22 -1.66 -30.12
CA ASN A 60 9.38 -2.57 -29.00
C ASN A 60 8.77 -1.94 -27.74
N ILE A 61 7.76 -2.59 -27.21
CA ILE A 61 7.14 -2.27 -25.93
C ILE A 61 7.84 -3.11 -24.86
N PRO A 62 8.55 -2.48 -23.89
CA PRO A 62 9.26 -3.21 -22.85
C PRO A 62 8.28 -3.89 -21.87
N GLU A 63 8.77 -4.92 -21.18
CA GLU A 63 8.05 -5.55 -20.08
C GLU A 63 7.87 -4.54 -18.94
N ARG A 64 6.66 -4.47 -18.37
CA ARG A 64 6.36 -3.61 -17.22
C ARG A 64 5.60 -4.41 -16.17
N LYS A 65 6.19 -4.50 -14.97
CA LYS A 65 5.61 -5.14 -13.79
C LYS A 65 5.53 -4.13 -12.66
N ILE A 66 4.32 -3.86 -12.17
CA ILE A 66 4.07 -2.91 -11.08
C ILE A 66 3.59 -3.67 -9.85
N ARG A 67 4.24 -3.44 -8.72
CA ARG A 67 3.82 -3.89 -7.38
C ARG A 67 3.90 -2.70 -6.43
N ASN A 68 3.06 -2.69 -5.40
CA ASN A 68 3.06 -1.62 -4.42
C ASN A 68 3.82 -2.04 -3.16
N LEU A 69 4.44 -1.05 -2.53
CA LEU A 69 5.02 -1.14 -1.21
C LEU A 69 4.68 0.16 -0.50
N THR A 70 3.85 0.05 0.55
CA THR A 70 3.39 1.21 1.31
C THR A 70 4.03 1.21 2.68
N PHE A 71 4.49 2.39 3.10
CA PHE A 71 4.93 2.66 4.46
C PHE A 71 3.96 3.64 5.09
N GLU A 72 3.45 3.34 6.27
CA GLU A 72 2.55 4.23 6.99
C GLU A 72 3.09 4.54 8.37
N LEU A 73 2.95 5.80 8.77
CA LEU A 73 3.23 6.29 10.11
C LEU A 73 1.95 6.89 10.66
N THR A 74 1.42 6.27 11.71
CA THR A 74 0.19 6.70 12.38
C THR A 74 0.54 7.33 13.71
N VAL A 75 -0.01 8.51 13.97
CA VAL A 75 0.07 9.20 15.25
C VAL A 75 -1.35 9.36 15.77
N GLY A 76 -1.61 8.86 16.97
CA GLY A 76 -2.93 8.89 17.58
C GLY A 76 -2.89 9.37 19.02
N PHE A 77 -4.04 9.86 19.49
CA PHE A 77 -4.31 10.14 20.91
C PHE A 77 -5.39 9.18 21.39
N ARG A 78 -5.18 8.60 22.57
CA ARG A 78 -6.12 7.69 23.22
C ARG A 78 -6.67 8.36 24.47
N PHE A 79 -7.99 8.45 24.57
CA PHE A 79 -8.70 8.94 25.75
C PHE A 79 -9.48 7.79 26.38
N LEU A 80 -9.25 7.54 27.67
CA LEU A 80 -9.90 6.48 28.46
C LEU A 80 -10.89 7.13 29.42
N ASN A 81 -12.04 6.47 29.64
CA ASN A 81 -12.99 6.89 30.66
C ASN A 81 -12.81 6.04 31.92
N LYS A 82 -12.76 6.68 33.09
CA LYS A 82 -12.79 6.00 34.39
C LYS A 82 -14.18 6.16 35.00
N ILE A 83 -14.88 5.04 35.19
CA ILE A 83 -16.19 5.00 35.86
C ILE A 83 -15.93 4.52 37.29
N GLU A 84 -16.13 5.40 38.26
CA GLU A 84 -16.12 5.06 39.68
C GLU A 84 -17.55 4.83 40.16
N TYR A 85 -17.83 3.64 40.70
CA TYR A 85 -19.10 3.34 41.35
C TYR A 85 -18.99 3.77 42.81
N ILE A 86 -19.81 4.72 43.21
CA ILE A 86 -19.97 5.13 44.61
C ILE A 86 -21.25 4.46 45.11
N ASP A 87 -21.13 3.62 46.14
CA ASP A 87 -22.25 3.02 46.89
C ASP A 87 -22.73 3.97 47.99
#